data_AF-A0A0R3LDJ5-F1
#
_entry.id   AF-A0A0R3LDJ5-F1
#
_cell.length_a   1.000
_cell.length_b   1.000
_cell.length_c   1.000
_cell.angle_alpha   90.00
_cell.angle_beta   90.00
_cell.angle_gamma   90.00
#
_symmetry.space_group_name_H-M   'P 1'
#
loop_
_entity.id
_entity.type
_entity.pdbx_description
1 polymer ?
#
loop_
_entity_poly.entity_id
_entity_poly.type
_entity_poly.pdbx_seq_one_letter_code
_entity_poly.pdbx_strand_id
1 'polypeptide(L)'
;MRTFIQSVIAVVAGFLLMWPLGYAYAALGWPTFHLWGLMHGTFVAAWPALSVLAFLALGYLPLFRSIDDAALLIVGLVWGLLLATAFNIRHALGFEIAYGLFSATAVIVAALCTFAKHRLRLALLVISPLVFLNLDLLLAPPTLEQFLSQTIFDLRALLPPLAFSLAGYVLGSLVRFVIKRSARTA
;
A
#
# COMPACT_ATOMS: atom_id res chain seq x y z
N MET A 1 -21.22 -4.57 -16.30
CA MET A 1 -21.34 -5.88 -15.62
C MET A 1 -20.00 -6.54 -15.32
N ARG A 2 -19.10 -6.74 -16.30
CA ARG A 2 -17.80 -7.43 -16.11
C ARG A 2 -16.92 -6.85 -14.98
N THR A 3 -16.80 -5.53 -14.87
CA THR A 3 -16.06 -4.86 -13.79
C THR A 3 -16.72 -4.97 -12.42
N PHE A 4 -18.05 -4.94 -12.38
CA PHE A 4 -18.82 -5.13 -11.14
C PHE A 4 -18.60 -6.56 -10.60
N ILE A 5 -18.74 -7.57 -11.47
CA ILE A 5 -18.48 -8.98 -11.11
C ILE A 5 -17.03 -9.15 -10.64
N GLN A 6 -16.06 -8.58 -11.37
CA GLN A 6 -14.65 -8.59 -10.97
C GLN A 6 -14.44 -7.94 -9.59
N SER A 7 -15.14 -6.85 -9.28
CA SER A 7 -15.05 -6.17 -7.99
C SER A 7 -15.61 -7.03 -6.86
N VAL A 8 -16.77 -7.66 -7.07
CA VAL A 8 -17.37 -8.57 -6.09
C VAL A 8 -16.44 -9.76 -5.82
N ILE A 9 -15.92 -10.39 -6.87
CA ILE A 9 -14.96 -11.51 -6.74
C ILE A 9 -13.70 -11.03 -6.01
N ALA A 10 -13.20 -9.84 -6.32
CA ALA A 10 -12.01 -9.30 -5.66
C ALA A 10 -12.22 -9.01 -4.17
N VAL A 11 -13.41 -8.55 -3.76
CA VAL A 11 -13.76 -8.35 -2.36
C VAL A 11 -13.72 -9.70 -1.62
N VAL A 12 -14.40 -10.72 -2.16
CA VAL A 12 -14.42 -12.07 -1.57
C VAL A 12 -13.03 -12.71 -1.57
N ALA A 13 -12.32 -12.64 -2.70
CA ALA A 13 -10.97 -13.18 -2.82
C ALA A 13 -9.99 -12.48 -1.87
N GLY A 14 -10.08 -11.16 -1.73
CA GLY A 14 -9.28 -10.40 -0.78
C GLY A 14 -9.48 -10.85 0.66
N PHE A 15 -10.71 -11.18 1.05
CA PHE A 15 -11.01 -11.74 2.37
C PHE A 15 -10.36 -13.12 2.54
N LEU A 16 -10.51 -14.00 1.54
CA LEU A 16 -9.91 -15.33 1.55
C LEU A 16 -8.37 -15.29 1.56
N LEU A 17 -7.77 -14.29 0.91
CA LEU A 17 -6.32 -14.10 0.86
C LEU A 17 -5.71 -13.67 2.20
N MET A 18 -6.51 -13.25 3.17
CA MET A 18 -6.01 -12.93 4.52
C MET A 18 -5.39 -14.17 5.19
N TRP A 19 -5.95 -15.37 4.94
CA TRP A 19 -5.46 -16.62 5.51
C TRP A 19 -4.06 -17.01 5.03
N PRO A 20 -3.78 -17.14 3.71
CA PRO A 20 -2.43 -17.41 3.23
C PRO A 20 -1.44 -16.27 3.54
N LEU A 21 -1.90 -15.01 3.58
CA LEU A 21 -1.06 -13.91 4.04
C LEU A 21 -0.60 -14.12 5.49
N GLY A 22 -1.54 -14.52 6.36
CA GLY A 22 -1.27 -14.83 7.77
C GLY A 22 -0.22 -15.92 7.95
N TYR A 23 -0.30 -16.99 7.15
CA TYR A 23 0.72 -18.04 7.15
C TYR A 23 2.07 -17.56 6.64
N ALA A 24 2.10 -16.79 5.54
CA ALA A 24 3.35 -16.27 5.00
C ALA A 24 4.07 -15.39 6.02
N TYR A 25 3.34 -14.53 6.72
CA TYR A 25 3.89 -13.67 7.76
C TYR A 25 4.34 -14.44 8.99
N ALA A 26 3.60 -15.47 9.41
CA ALA A 26 4.02 -16.35 10.50
C ALA A 26 5.30 -17.11 10.14
N ALA A 27 5.41 -17.62 8.92
CA ALA A 27 6.61 -18.31 8.43
C ALA A 27 7.83 -17.38 8.36
N LEU A 28 7.62 -16.10 8.05
CA LEU A 28 8.67 -15.07 8.00
C LEU A 28 8.96 -14.43 9.36
N GLY A 29 8.23 -14.80 10.42
CA GLY A 29 8.35 -14.19 11.75
C GLY A 29 7.94 -12.71 11.81
N TRP A 30 7.07 -12.27 10.89
CA TRP A 30 6.68 -10.87 10.78
C TRP A 30 5.47 -10.53 11.68
N PRO A 31 5.50 -9.40 12.41
CA PRO A 31 4.59 -9.17 13.53
C PRO A 31 3.26 -8.49 13.16
N THR A 32 3.07 -8.07 11.91
CA THR A 32 1.92 -7.20 11.55
C THR A 32 0.71 -7.98 11.09
N PHE A 33 0.88 -8.84 10.10
CA PHE A 33 -0.18 -9.68 9.58
C PHE A 33 0.02 -11.14 10.02
N HIS A 34 0.04 -11.41 11.33
CA HIS A 34 0.11 -12.78 11.87
C HIS A 34 -1.26 -13.40 12.19
N LEU A 35 -1.34 -14.73 12.31
CA LEU A 35 -2.59 -15.47 12.61
C LEU A 35 -3.34 -14.98 13.85
N TRP A 36 -2.65 -14.51 14.90
CA TRP A 36 -3.32 -13.98 16.08
C TRP A 36 -4.18 -12.75 15.74
N GLY A 37 -3.68 -11.84 14.90
CA GLY A 37 -4.41 -10.65 14.45
C GLY A 37 -5.58 -11.01 13.55
N LEU A 38 -5.46 -12.11 12.78
CA LEU A 38 -6.56 -12.67 12.00
C LEU A 38 -7.70 -13.15 12.90
N MET A 39 -7.37 -13.80 14.01
CA MET A 39 -8.36 -14.29 14.97
C MET A 39 -9.02 -13.17 15.81
N HIS A 40 -8.34 -12.04 16.00
CA HIS A 40 -8.80 -10.94 16.86
C HIS A 40 -9.26 -9.70 16.07
N GLY A 41 -9.39 -9.79 14.74
CA GLY A 41 -10.02 -8.76 13.90
C GLY A 41 -9.11 -7.62 13.44
N THR A 42 -7.90 -7.45 13.98
CA THR A 42 -6.95 -6.39 13.54
C THR A 42 -6.41 -6.62 12.13
N PHE A 43 -6.53 -7.85 11.62
CA PHE A 43 -6.17 -8.18 10.25
C PHE A 43 -7.14 -7.60 9.21
N VAL A 44 -8.35 -7.20 9.62
CA VAL A 44 -9.38 -6.66 8.72
C VAL A 44 -8.87 -5.43 7.97
N ALA A 45 -7.94 -4.66 8.54
CA ALA A 45 -7.25 -3.56 7.86
C ALA A 45 -6.45 -3.99 6.61
N ALA A 46 -6.02 -5.25 6.51
CA ALA A 46 -5.37 -5.79 5.31
C ALA A 46 -6.35 -6.07 4.17
N TRP A 47 -7.64 -6.27 4.50
CA TRP A 47 -8.65 -6.72 3.55
C TRP A 47 -8.82 -5.77 2.35
N PRO A 48 -8.96 -4.44 2.52
CA PRO A 48 -9.08 -3.54 1.37
C PRO A 48 -7.86 -3.60 0.45
N ALA A 49 -6.65 -3.68 1.01
CA ALA A 49 -5.43 -3.81 0.22
C ALA A 49 -5.41 -5.13 -0.56
N LEU A 50 -5.73 -6.26 0.09
CA LEU A 50 -5.81 -7.56 -0.58
C LEU A 50 -6.90 -7.63 -1.63
N SER A 51 -8.03 -6.95 -1.43
CA SER A 51 -9.10 -6.84 -2.43
C SER A 51 -8.65 -6.03 -3.65
N VAL A 52 -7.89 -4.95 -3.47
CA VAL A 52 -7.30 -4.22 -4.61
C VAL A 52 -6.27 -5.09 -5.34
N LEU A 53 -5.44 -5.83 -4.59
CA LEU A 53 -4.47 -6.77 -5.17
C LEU A 53 -5.18 -7.84 -6.01
N ALA A 54 -6.22 -8.47 -5.46
CA ALA A 54 -7.03 -9.46 -6.15
C ALA A 54 -7.72 -8.87 -7.39
N PHE A 55 -8.24 -7.65 -7.30
CA PHE A 55 -8.87 -6.97 -8.43
C PHE A 55 -7.90 -6.77 -9.60
N LEU A 56 -6.67 -6.31 -9.29
CA LEU A 56 -5.61 -6.12 -10.28
C LEU A 56 -5.15 -7.46 -10.87
N ALA A 57 -4.97 -8.48 -10.03
CA ALA A 57 -4.56 -9.82 -10.44
C ALA A 57 -5.60 -10.49 -11.35
N LEU A 58 -6.90 -10.38 -11.03
CA LEU A 58 -7.98 -10.88 -11.87
C LEU A 58 -7.96 -10.25 -13.26
N GLY A 59 -7.48 -9.01 -13.39
CA GLY A 59 -7.33 -8.32 -14.67
C GLY A 59 -6.42 -9.02 -15.69
N TYR A 60 -5.59 -9.97 -15.25
CA TYR A 60 -4.78 -10.82 -16.15
C TYR A 60 -5.53 -12.01 -16.73
N LEU A 61 -6.68 -12.37 -16.18
CA LEU A 61 -7.51 -13.44 -16.73
C LEU A 61 -8.27 -12.93 -17.96
N PRO A 62 -8.40 -13.76 -19.02
CA PRO A 62 -9.06 -13.35 -20.26
C PRO A 62 -10.53 -12.99 -20.07
N LEU A 63 -11.14 -13.43 -18.95
CA LEU A 63 -12.52 -13.17 -18.57
C LEU A 63 -12.73 -11.81 -17.89
N PHE A 64 -11.69 -11.10 -17.46
CA PHE A 64 -11.81 -9.82 -16.75
C PHE A 64 -11.08 -8.67 -17.44
N ARG A 65 -11.35 -7.44 -17.02
CA ARG A 65 -10.76 -6.26 -17.68
C ARG A 65 -9.42 -5.95 -17.02
N SER A 66 -8.37 -5.95 -17.82
CA SER A 66 -7.05 -5.47 -17.38
C SER A 66 -7.03 -3.96 -17.24
N ILE A 67 -6.25 -3.47 -16.28
CA ILE A 67 -5.94 -2.06 -16.11
C ILE A 67 -4.54 -1.82 -16.66
N ASP A 68 -4.35 -0.75 -17.42
CA ASP A 68 -3.02 -0.29 -17.82
C ASP A 68 -2.14 -0.13 -16.56
N ASP A 69 -0.90 -0.63 -16.61
CA ASP A 69 0.05 -0.65 -15.49
C ASP A 69 -0.30 -1.58 -14.31
N ALA A 70 -1.21 -2.56 -14.46
CA ALA A 70 -1.59 -3.47 -13.37
C ALA A 70 -0.39 -4.11 -12.65
N ALA A 71 0.68 -4.46 -13.39
CA ALA A 71 1.89 -5.03 -12.82
C ALA A 71 2.57 -4.06 -11.85
N LEU A 72 2.73 -2.79 -12.25
CA LEU A 72 3.36 -1.75 -11.44
C LEU A 72 2.52 -1.42 -10.20
N LEU A 73 1.19 -1.45 -10.34
CA LEU A 73 0.27 -1.26 -9.22
C LEU A 73 0.33 -2.42 -8.24
N ILE A 74 0.41 -3.67 -8.71
CA ILE A 74 0.61 -4.84 -7.84
C ILE A 74 1.94 -4.74 -7.10
N VAL A 75 3.03 -4.44 -7.80
CA VAL A 75 4.36 -4.28 -7.18
C VAL A 75 4.33 -3.16 -6.13
N GLY A 76 3.72 -2.02 -6.44
CA GLY A 76 3.57 -0.92 -5.49
C GLY A 76 2.75 -1.30 -4.26
N LEU A 77 1.68 -2.06 -4.45
CA LEU A 77 0.82 -2.51 -3.35
C LEU A 77 1.49 -3.57 -2.47
N VAL A 78 2.24 -4.50 -3.07
CA VAL A 78 3.09 -5.46 -2.33
C VAL A 78 4.14 -4.71 -1.51
N TRP A 79 4.81 -3.73 -2.11
CA TRP A 79 5.73 -2.86 -1.36
C TRP A 79 5.02 -2.12 -0.22
N GLY A 80 3.80 -1.62 -0.46
CA GLY A 80 2.98 -0.98 0.57
C GLY A 80 2.66 -1.88 1.77
N LEU A 81 2.38 -3.17 1.54
CA LEU A 81 2.15 -4.16 2.61
C LEU A 81 3.43 -4.42 3.42
N LEU A 82 4.60 -4.47 2.76
CA LEU A 82 5.89 -4.59 3.43
C LEU A 82 6.21 -3.33 4.26
N LEU A 83 5.98 -2.15 3.68
CA LEU A 83 6.16 -0.87 4.34
C LEU A 83 5.26 -0.76 5.57
N ALA A 84 4.02 -1.22 5.49
CA ALA A 84 3.08 -1.32 6.61
C ALA A 84 3.65 -2.15 7.77
N THR A 85 4.29 -3.28 7.44
CA THR A 85 4.92 -4.16 8.43
C THR A 85 6.05 -3.46 9.17
N ALA A 86 6.96 -2.87 8.41
CA ALA A 86 8.10 -2.17 8.97
C ALA A 86 7.70 -0.87 9.69
N PHE A 87 6.64 -0.20 9.24
CA PHE A 87 6.06 0.96 9.93
C PHE A 87 5.46 0.59 11.28
N ASN A 88 4.84 -0.58 11.41
CA ASN A 88 4.29 -1.06 12.68
C ASN A 88 5.41 -1.29 13.73
N ILE A 89 6.56 -1.82 13.30
CA ILE A 89 7.73 -2.02 14.18
C ILE A 89 8.70 -0.84 14.21
N ARG A 90 8.35 0.33 13.65
CA ARG A 90 9.27 1.48 13.54
C ARG A 90 9.87 1.92 14.86
N HIS A 91 9.12 1.77 15.95
CA HIS A 91 9.59 2.11 17.30
C HIS A 91 10.72 1.20 17.78
N ALA A 92 10.79 -0.03 17.27
CA ALA A 92 11.87 -0.99 17.53
C ALA A 92 13.03 -0.89 16.54
N LEU A 93 12.80 -0.40 15.32
CA LEU A 93 13.81 -0.30 14.26
C LEU A 93 14.81 0.84 14.46
N GLY A 94 14.54 1.80 15.35
CA GLY A 94 15.39 2.98 15.52
C GLY A 94 15.21 4.01 14.38
N PHE A 95 15.58 5.27 14.66
CA PHE A 95 15.29 6.40 13.79
C PHE A 95 15.94 6.27 12.40
N GLU A 96 17.21 5.87 12.34
CA GLU A 96 17.96 5.78 11.08
C GLU A 96 17.37 4.76 10.10
N ILE A 97 16.99 3.58 10.60
CA ILE A 97 16.43 2.51 9.78
C ILE A 97 15.03 2.90 9.27
N ALA A 98 14.22 3.57 10.09
CA ALA A 98 12.91 4.05 9.68
C ALA A 98 13.01 5.08 8.53
N TYR A 99 13.95 6.03 8.61
CA TYR A 99 14.19 6.98 7.51
C TYR A 99 14.82 6.32 6.28
N GLY A 100 15.71 5.35 6.48
CA GLY A 100 16.23 4.51 5.40
C GLY A 100 15.11 3.83 4.61
N LEU A 101 14.12 3.25 5.30
CA LEU A 101 12.96 2.63 4.67
C LEU A 101 12.07 3.63 3.91
N PHE A 102 11.86 4.82 4.46
CA PHE A 102 11.12 5.88 3.77
C PHE A 102 11.86 6.36 2.53
N SER A 103 13.19 6.49 2.60
CA SER A 103 14.02 6.82 1.43
C SER A 103 13.95 5.74 0.35
N ALA A 104 14.01 4.45 0.73
CA ALA A 104 13.81 3.33 -0.18
C ALA A 104 12.42 3.38 -0.84
N THR A 105 11.40 3.75 -0.08
CA THR A 105 10.04 3.96 -0.61
C THR A 105 10.02 5.06 -1.66
N ALA A 106 10.67 6.20 -1.43
CA ALA A 106 10.76 7.26 -2.43
C ALA A 106 11.46 6.79 -3.72
N VAL A 107 12.56 6.04 -3.59
CA VAL A 107 13.31 5.49 -4.73
C VAL A 107 12.46 4.49 -5.52
N ILE A 108 11.80 3.55 -4.84
CA ILE A 108 10.94 2.54 -5.47
C ILE A 108 9.76 3.22 -6.17
N VAL A 109 9.08 4.16 -5.51
CA VAL A 109 7.98 4.91 -6.12
C VAL A 109 8.47 5.70 -7.33
N ALA A 110 9.64 6.33 -7.26
CA ALA A 110 10.23 7.04 -8.40
C ALA A 110 10.50 6.09 -9.57
N ALA A 111 11.13 4.95 -9.32
CA ALA A 111 11.43 3.93 -10.33
C ALA A 111 10.15 3.32 -10.94
N LEU A 112 9.09 3.12 -10.17
CA LEU A 112 7.82 2.63 -10.72
C LEU A 112 7.10 3.73 -11.52
N CYS A 113 7.17 4.98 -11.07
CA CYS A 113 6.54 6.13 -11.73
C CYS A 113 7.16 6.49 -13.08
N THR A 114 8.42 6.13 -13.36
CA THR A 114 9.02 6.34 -14.69
C THR A 114 8.29 5.53 -15.77
N PHE A 115 7.78 4.35 -15.42
CA PHE A 115 7.09 3.45 -16.34
C PHE A 115 5.56 3.61 -16.31
N ALA A 116 4.98 3.96 -15.16
CA ALA A 116 3.53 4.06 -15.02
C ALA A 116 2.90 5.17 -15.90
N LYS A 117 1.77 4.84 -16.53
CA LYS A 117 0.82 5.78 -17.13
C LYS A 117 0.11 6.58 -16.04
N HIS A 118 -0.39 5.91 -14.99
CA HIS A 118 -1.15 6.53 -13.89
C HIS A 118 -0.34 6.69 -12.59
N ARG A 119 0.69 7.53 -12.64
CA ARG A 119 1.72 7.73 -11.59
C ARG A 119 1.17 8.12 -10.21
N LEU A 120 0.21 9.05 -10.16
CA LEU A 120 -0.38 9.47 -8.88
C LEU A 120 -1.14 8.32 -8.20
N ARG A 121 -1.84 7.50 -8.98
CA ARG A 121 -2.55 6.33 -8.43
C ARG A 121 -1.59 5.34 -7.81
N LEU A 122 -0.44 5.11 -8.45
CA LEU A 122 0.60 4.23 -7.91
C LEU A 122 1.13 4.73 -6.57
N ALA A 123 1.48 6.01 -6.47
CA ALA A 123 2.01 6.60 -5.24
C ALA A 123 1.02 6.52 -4.07
N LEU A 124 -0.27 6.79 -4.34
CA LEU A 124 -1.34 6.66 -3.35
C LEU A 124 -1.57 5.19 -2.96
N LEU A 125 -1.52 4.28 -3.94
CA LEU A 125 -1.73 2.86 -3.71
C LEU A 125 -0.65 2.26 -2.82
N VAL A 126 0.61 2.66 -2.98
CA VAL A 126 1.73 2.25 -2.13
C VAL A 126 1.50 2.61 -0.65
N ILE A 127 0.86 3.74 -0.38
CA ILE A 127 0.60 4.23 0.99
C ILE A 127 -0.71 3.70 1.56
N SER A 128 -1.65 3.26 0.72
CA SER A 128 -2.97 2.82 1.16
C SER A 128 -2.96 1.72 2.24
N PRO A 129 -2.07 0.69 2.24
CA PRO A 129 -2.07 -0.31 3.31
C PRO A 129 -1.72 0.28 4.68
N LEU A 130 -0.86 1.31 4.73
CA LEU A 130 -0.56 2.01 5.98
C LEU A 130 -1.77 2.79 6.46
N VAL A 131 -2.48 3.46 5.55
CA VAL A 131 -3.69 4.19 5.91
C VAL A 131 -4.73 3.23 6.49
N PHE A 132 -4.98 2.09 5.84
CA PHE A 132 -5.94 1.11 6.33
C PHE A 132 -5.58 0.54 7.70
N LEU A 133 -4.30 0.28 7.97
CA LEU A 133 -3.83 -0.15 9.30
C LEU A 133 -4.05 0.88 10.40
N ASN A 134 -3.89 2.17 10.10
CA ASN A 134 -4.12 3.23 11.08
C ASN A 134 -5.62 3.58 11.22
N LEU A 135 -6.49 3.04 10.36
CA LEU A 135 -7.94 3.20 10.44
C LEU A 135 -8.62 2.21 11.40
N ASP A 136 -7.90 1.31 12.06
CA ASP A 136 -8.41 0.45 13.16
C ASP A 136 -9.05 1.29 14.30
N LEU A 137 -8.75 2.59 14.36
CA LEU A 137 -9.44 3.62 15.15
C LEU A 137 -10.98 3.63 14.98
N LEU A 138 -11.50 3.17 13.85
CA LEU A 138 -12.94 3.13 13.56
C LEU A 138 -13.66 1.94 14.19
N LEU A 139 -12.94 0.93 14.70
CA LEU A 139 -13.52 -0.31 15.21
C LEU A 139 -13.89 -0.25 16.71
N ALA A 140 -13.44 0.77 17.45
CA ALA A 140 -13.84 1.01 18.84
C ALA A 140 -14.06 2.51 19.05
N PRO A 141 -15.29 2.99 19.32
CA PRO A 141 -15.56 4.43 19.42
C PRO A 141 -14.93 4.97 20.71
N PRO A 142 -13.85 5.76 20.64
CA PRO A 142 -13.34 6.44 21.80
C PRO A 142 -14.20 7.68 22.08
N THR A 143 -14.05 8.28 23.25
CA THR A 143 -14.66 9.60 23.52
C THR A 143 -14.19 10.63 22.47
N LEU A 144 -14.99 11.65 22.19
CA LEU A 144 -14.75 12.60 21.07
C LEU A 144 -13.36 13.29 21.18
N GLU A 145 -12.89 13.57 22.39
CA GLU A 145 -11.55 14.11 22.65
C GLU A 145 -10.43 13.11 22.39
N GLN A 146 -10.61 11.85 22.78
CA GLN A 146 -9.69 10.76 22.46
C GLN A 146 -9.67 10.49 20.95
N PHE A 147 -10.81 10.54 20.28
CA PHE A 147 -10.88 10.40 18.83
C PHE A 147 -10.08 11.49 18.11
N LEU A 148 -10.27 12.76 18.49
CA LEU A 148 -9.55 13.88 17.87
C LEU A 148 -8.05 13.82 18.13
N SER A 149 -7.63 13.55 19.37
CA SER A 149 -6.20 13.46 19.73
C SER A 149 -5.50 12.29 19.04
N GLN A 150 -6.14 11.11 19.01
CA GLN A 150 -5.62 9.93 18.33
C GLN A 150 -5.54 10.14 16.81
N THR A 151 -6.58 10.72 16.20
CA THR A 151 -6.60 11.00 14.75
C THR A 151 -5.51 11.99 14.35
N ILE A 152 -5.26 13.03 15.16
CA ILE A 152 -4.17 13.98 14.92
C ILE A 152 -2.81 13.29 15.06
N PHE A 153 -2.65 12.42 16.05
CA PHE A 153 -1.42 11.65 16.25
C PHE A 153 -1.15 10.70 15.08
N ASP A 154 -2.15 9.95 14.63
CA ASP A 154 -2.03 9.01 13.52
C ASP A 154 -1.82 9.72 12.18
N LEU A 155 -2.49 10.85 11.96
CA LEU A 155 -2.25 11.68 10.79
C LEU A 155 -0.79 12.20 10.77
N ARG A 156 -0.26 12.62 11.92
CA ARG A 156 1.15 13.03 12.03
C ARG A 156 2.10 11.86 11.78
N ALA A 157 1.76 10.66 12.23
CA ALA A 157 2.55 9.47 11.99
C ALA A 157 2.55 9.05 10.51
N LEU A 158 1.46 9.32 9.78
CA LEU A 158 1.33 9.05 8.34
C LEU A 158 2.02 10.09 7.44
N LEU A 159 2.33 11.28 7.97
CA LEU A 159 2.97 12.35 7.18
C LEU A 159 4.31 11.93 6.55
N PRO A 160 5.28 11.33 7.28
CA PRO A 160 6.54 10.91 6.69
C PRO A 160 6.36 9.92 5.52
N PRO A 161 5.71 8.75 5.66
CA PRO A 161 5.59 7.81 4.54
C PRO A 161 4.83 8.43 3.36
N LEU A 162 3.81 9.24 3.60
CA LEU A 162 3.10 9.98 2.56
C LEU A 162 4.02 10.96 1.82
N ALA A 163 4.78 11.77 2.55
CA ALA A 163 5.71 12.74 1.97
C ALA A 163 6.78 12.07 1.11
N PHE A 164 7.35 10.95 1.57
CA PHE A 164 8.36 10.21 0.80
C PHE A 164 7.77 9.55 -0.45
N SER A 165 6.55 9.00 -0.40
CA SER A 165 5.87 8.51 -1.60
C SER A 165 5.60 9.62 -2.62
N LEU A 166 5.12 10.78 -2.16
CA LEU A 166 4.90 11.94 -3.02
C LEU A 166 6.21 12.50 -3.59
N ALA A 167 7.29 12.53 -2.80
CA ALA A 167 8.62 12.90 -3.28
C ALA A 167 9.09 11.95 -4.39
N GLY A 168 8.91 10.64 -4.20
CA GLY A 168 9.16 9.64 -5.23
C GLY A 168 8.34 9.87 -6.50
N TYR A 169 7.06 10.19 -6.37
CA TYR A 169 6.18 10.54 -7.49
C TYR A 169 6.69 11.76 -8.28
N VAL A 170 7.08 12.83 -7.59
CA VAL A 170 7.63 14.04 -8.22
C VAL A 170 8.94 13.71 -8.93
N LEU A 171 9.86 13.02 -8.25
CA LEU A 171 11.16 12.64 -8.80
C LEU A 171 11.01 11.76 -10.05
N GLY A 172 10.23 10.69 -9.98
CA GLY A 172 9.98 9.81 -11.12
C GLY A 172 9.30 10.53 -12.28
N SER A 173 8.44 11.51 -11.99
CA SER A 173 7.80 12.33 -13.01
C SER A 173 8.78 13.27 -13.72
N LEU A 174 9.70 13.87 -12.97
CA LEU A 174 10.78 14.73 -13.51
C LEU A 174 11.75 13.91 -14.38
N VAL A 175 12.22 12.76 -13.89
CA VAL A 175 13.10 11.86 -14.64
C VAL A 175 12.48 11.47 -15.97
N ARG A 176 11.21 11.06 -15.97
CA ARG A 176 10.50 10.71 -17.20
C ARG A 176 10.37 11.90 -18.16
N PHE A 177 10.13 13.11 -17.64
CA PHE A 177 10.07 14.33 -18.45
C PHE A 177 11.41 14.60 -19.13
N VAL A 178 12.52 14.48 -18.39
CA VAL A 178 13.89 14.63 -18.92
C VAL A 178 14.18 13.60 -20.02
N ILE A 179 13.88 12.33 -19.78
CA ILE A 179 14.08 11.24 -20.77
C ILE A 179 13.30 11.53 -22.06
N LYS A 180 12.01 11.90 -21.94
CA LYS A 180 11.17 12.20 -23.11
C LYS A 180 11.62 13.45 -23.86
N ARG A 181 12.17 14.45 -23.17
CA ARG A 181 12.72 15.65 -23.80
C ARG A 181 13.99 15.32 -24.57
N SER A 182 14.90 14.54 -23.98
CA SER A 182 16.14 14.10 -24.62
C SER A 182 15.88 13.31 -25.90
N ALA A 183 14.87 12.44 -25.92
CA ALA A 183 14.51 11.64 -27.08
C ALA A 183 13.86 12.45 -28.23
N ARG A 184 13.46 13.70 -28.00
CA ARG A 184 12.92 14.60 -29.03
C ARG A 184 13.96 15.55 -29.61
N THR A 185 15.09 15.69 -28.94
CA THR A 185 16.19 16.59 -29.34
C THR A 185 17.32 15.85 -30.07
N ALA A 186 17.24 14.52 -30.14
CA ALA A 186 18.12 13.66 -30.93
C ALA A 186 17.37 13.19 -32.18
#